data_AF-A0A0E3XUL2-F1
#
_entry.id   AF-A0A0E3XUL2-F1
#
_cell.length_a   1.000
_cell.length_b   1.000
_cell.length_c   1.000
_cell.angle_alpha   90.00
_cell.angle_beta   90.00
_cell.angle_gamma   90.00
#
_symmetry.space_group_name_H-M   'P 1'
#
loop_
_entity.id
_entity.type
_entity.pdbx_description
1 polymer ?
#
loop_
_entity_poly.entity_id
_entity_poly.type
_entity_poly.pdbx_seq_one_letter_code
_entity_poly.pdbx_strand_id
1 'polypeptide(L)'
;MPFGNTHNNFKLNFKVEDEFPDLSKHNNHMAKVLTKEIYGKLRDKQTPSGYTLDDVIQTGVDNPGHPFIMTVGCVAGDEESYEVFKDLLDPIISDRHGGYKPTDKHATDLNFENLKGGDDLDPNYVLSSRVRTGRSIKGYTLPPHNSRGERRAIEKLSVEALTSLDGEFKGRYYPLKSMTDAEQDQLINDHFLFDKPV
;
A
#
# COMPACT_ATOMS: atom_id res chain seq x y z
N MET A 1 -10.39 -21.99 16.58
CA MET A 1 -9.63 -21.56 15.39
C MET A 1 -8.17 -21.37 15.82
N PRO A 2 -7.22 -22.22 15.40
CA PRO A 2 -5.86 -22.27 15.98
C PRO A 2 -4.88 -21.23 15.43
N PHE A 3 -5.30 -20.32 14.54
CA PHE A 3 -4.46 -19.24 13.99
C PHE A 3 -4.59 -17.93 14.78
N GLY A 4 -4.80 -18.03 16.10
CA GLY A 4 -5.01 -16.85 16.94
C GLY A 4 -3.80 -15.92 16.93
N ASN A 5 -4.03 -14.63 17.13
CA ASN A 5 -3.00 -13.60 17.29
C ASN A 5 -2.31 -13.72 18.67
N THR A 6 -1.74 -14.89 18.96
CA THR A 6 -1.16 -15.24 20.26
C THR A 6 0.02 -14.33 20.60
N HIS A 7 0.75 -13.86 19.59
CA HIS A 7 1.83 -12.90 19.78
C HIS A 7 1.33 -11.56 20.31
N ASN A 8 0.26 -10.98 19.74
CA ASN A 8 -0.30 -9.73 20.28
C ASN A 8 -0.83 -9.91 21.71
N ASN A 9 -1.42 -11.06 22.04
CA ASN A 9 -1.84 -11.36 23.41
C ASN A 9 -0.66 -11.33 24.40
N PHE A 10 0.54 -11.74 24.00
CA PHE A 10 1.71 -11.63 24.86
C PHE A 10 2.19 -10.18 25.02
N LYS A 11 2.14 -9.36 23.97
CA LYS A 11 2.47 -7.92 24.04
C LYS A 11 1.58 -7.16 25.02
N LEU A 12 0.32 -7.56 25.14
CA LEU A 12 -0.63 -6.96 26.08
C LEU A 12 -0.33 -7.26 27.56
N ASN A 13 0.60 -8.18 27.86
CA ASN A 13 1.11 -8.37 29.22
C ASN A 13 2.12 -7.27 29.63
N PHE A 14 2.63 -6.50 28.67
CA PHE A 14 3.56 -5.39 28.89
C PHE A 14 2.83 -4.05 28.84
N LYS A 15 3.39 -3.05 29.53
CA LYS A 15 2.79 -1.73 29.58
C LYS A 15 2.88 -1.04 28.23
N VAL A 16 2.11 0.03 28.05
CA VAL A 16 2.12 0.86 26.84
C VAL A 16 3.54 1.38 26.58
N GLU A 17 4.25 1.80 27.62
CA GLU A 17 5.59 2.38 27.50
C GLU A 17 6.66 1.36 27.12
N ASP A 18 6.46 0.08 27.47
CA ASP A 18 7.42 -0.99 27.21
C ASP A 18 7.41 -1.41 25.73
N GLU A 19 6.28 -1.23 25.05
CA GLU A 19 6.06 -1.66 23.66
C GLU A 19 5.94 -0.47 22.69
N PHE A 20 5.84 0.77 23.20
CA PHE A 20 5.85 1.96 22.36
C PHE A 20 7.20 2.11 21.64
N PRO A 21 7.22 2.31 20.32
CA PRO A 21 8.48 2.38 19.56
C PRO A 21 9.30 3.62 19.90
N ASP A 22 10.64 3.48 19.90
CA ASP A 22 11.55 4.64 19.92
C ASP A 22 11.57 5.29 18.54
N LEU A 23 10.97 6.47 18.45
CA LEU A 23 10.85 7.27 17.23
C LEU A 23 11.68 8.57 17.29
N SER A 24 12.63 8.67 18.22
CA SER A 24 13.37 9.91 18.51
C SER A 24 14.19 10.46 17.35
N LYS A 25 14.52 9.62 16.36
CA LYS A 25 15.30 9.98 15.17
C LYS A 25 14.51 9.83 13.87
N HIS A 26 13.18 9.73 13.96
CA HIS A 26 12.32 9.42 12.84
C HIS A 26 11.72 10.67 12.21
N ASN A 27 11.64 10.64 10.88
CA ASN A 27 11.09 11.68 10.03
C ASN A 27 10.21 11.05 8.94
N ASN A 28 9.05 10.54 9.37
CA ASN A 28 7.98 10.03 8.51
C ASN A 28 6.62 10.46 9.10
N HIS A 29 5.55 10.42 8.29
CA HIS A 29 4.22 10.90 8.72
C HIS A 29 3.68 10.11 9.93
N MET A 30 3.87 8.79 9.96
CA MET A 30 3.46 7.95 11.09
C MET A 30 4.11 8.41 12.40
N ALA A 31 5.42 8.65 12.41
CA ALA A 31 6.14 9.08 13.60
C ALA A 31 5.75 10.47 14.11
N LYS A 32 5.26 11.36 13.22
CA LYS A 32 4.72 12.67 13.62
C LYS A 32 3.37 12.57 14.33
N VAL A 33 2.57 11.56 13.98
CA VAL A 33 1.20 11.40 14.48
C VAL A 33 1.14 10.47 15.68
N LEU A 34 1.92 9.38 15.68
CA LEU A 34 1.83 8.37 16.71
C LEU A 34 2.26 8.93 18.08
N THR A 35 1.33 8.91 19.02
CA THR A 35 1.57 9.25 20.43
C THR A 35 1.35 8.03 21.32
N LYS A 36 1.86 8.06 22.55
CA LYS A 36 1.58 7.01 23.54
C LYS A 36 0.09 6.84 23.81
N GLU A 37 -0.67 7.92 23.72
CA GLU A 37 -2.14 7.90 23.87
C GLU A 37 -2.81 7.14 22.71
N ILE A 38 -2.47 7.48 21.46
CA ILE A 38 -2.99 6.78 20.28
C ILE A 38 -2.57 5.30 20.31
N TYR A 39 -1.30 5.03 20.62
CA TYR A 39 -0.79 3.67 20.71
C TYR A 39 -1.54 2.86 21.79
N GLY A 40 -1.70 3.41 22.99
CA GLY A 40 -2.45 2.77 24.07
C GLY A 40 -3.90 2.48 23.71
N LYS A 41 -4.56 3.38 22.96
CA LYS A 41 -5.95 3.23 22.51
C LYS A 41 -6.12 2.13 21.45
N LEU A 42 -5.13 1.95 20.57
CA LEU A 42 -5.25 1.13 19.37
C LEU A 42 -4.48 -0.21 19.44
N ARG A 43 -3.50 -0.39 20.34
CA ARG A 43 -2.61 -1.57 20.37
C ARG A 43 -3.32 -2.90 20.65
N ASP A 44 -4.48 -2.87 21.29
CA ASP A 44 -5.32 -4.05 21.56
C ASP A 44 -6.28 -4.38 20.40
N LYS A 45 -6.33 -3.54 19.37
CA LYS A 45 -7.22 -3.70 18.21
C LYS A 45 -6.57 -4.59 17.14
N GLN A 46 -7.43 -5.30 16.42
CA GLN A 46 -7.07 -6.02 15.21
C GLN A 46 -8.24 -5.98 14.23
N THR A 47 -7.93 -6.06 12.94
CA THR A 47 -8.92 -6.21 11.88
C THR A 47 -9.50 -7.62 11.86
N PRO A 48 -10.55 -7.90 11.06
CA PRO A 48 -11.09 -9.26 10.93
C PRO A 48 -10.06 -10.29 10.44
N SER A 49 -9.03 -9.86 9.70
CA SER A 49 -7.93 -10.72 9.23
C SER A 49 -6.80 -10.89 10.26
N GLY A 50 -6.89 -10.22 11.41
CA GLY A 50 -5.87 -10.24 12.47
C GLY A 50 -4.75 -9.23 12.33
N TYR A 51 -4.84 -8.28 11.38
CA TYR A 51 -3.85 -7.22 11.21
C TYR A 51 -3.92 -6.23 12.37
N THR A 52 -2.78 -5.85 12.95
CA THR A 52 -2.69 -5.05 14.19
C THR A 52 -2.09 -3.67 13.95
N LEU A 53 -2.15 -2.82 14.97
CA LEU A 53 -1.46 -1.52 14.95
C LEU A 53 0.05 -1.67 14.71
N ASP A 54 0.69 -2.66 15.33
CA ASP A 54 2.13 -2.87 15.15
C ASP A 54 2.46 -3.26 13.71
N ASP A 55 1.62 -4.08 13.08
CA ASP A 55 1.78 -4.42 11.66
C ASP A 55 1.64 -3.18 10.76
N VAL A 56 0.71 -2.27 11.11
CA VAL A 56 0.49 -1.00 10.39
C VAL A 56 1.75 -0.12 10.43
N ILE A 57 2.40 0.01 11.60
CA ILE A 57 3.48 0.98 11.81
C ILE A 57 4.89 0.42 11.58
N GLN A 58 5.06 -0.91 11.49
CA GLN A 58 6.37 -1.56 11.47
C GLN A 58 7.32 -0.96 10.45
N THR A 59 6.85 -0.69 9.23
CA THR A 59 7.69 -0.08 8.19
C THR A 59 8.21 1.30 8.58
N GLY A 60 7.43 2.13 9.27
CA GLY A 60 7.88 3.43 9.74
C GLY A 60 8.79 3.34 10.95
N VAL A 61 8.66 2.30 11.79
CA VAL A 61 9.58 2.04 12.89
C VAL A 61 10.95 1.62 12.35
N ASP A 62 10.99 0.70 11.40
CA ASP A 62 12.24 0.18 10.82
C ASP A 62 12.94 1.20 9.91
N ASN A 63 12.17 2.10 9.30
CA ASN A 63 12.68 3.07 8.34
C ASN A 63 12.50 4.50 8.89
N PRO A 64 13.53 5.06 9.55
CA PRO A 64 13.44 6.40 10.17
C PRO A 64 13.23 7.54 9.18
N GLY A 65 13.23 7.26 7.87
CA GLY A 65 12.92 8.22 6.82
C GLY A 65 14.17 8.76 6.14
N HIS A 66 13.98 9.80 5.33
CA HIS A 66 15.04 10.42 4.54
C HIS A 66 15.03 11.94 4.75
N PRO A 67 16.19 12.62 4.85
CA PRO A 67 16.23 14.05 5.16
C PRO A 67 15.46 14.95 4.17
N PHE A 68 15.35 14.53 2.91
CA PHE A 68 14.76 15.33 1.84
C PHE A 68 13.39 14.84 1.36
N ILE A 69 12.95 13.66 1.81
CA ILE A 69 11.70 13.04 1.35
C ILE A 69 10.96 12.50 2.56
N MET A 70 9.78 13.06 2.81
CA MET A 70 8.88 12.58 3.86
C MET A 70 8.18 11.31 3.39
N THR A 71 8.51 10.17 4.02
CA THR A 71 7.80 8.91 3.79
C THR A 71 6.54 8.82 4.66
N VAL A 72 5.60 7.95 4.29
CA VAL A 72 4.36 7.77 5.07
C VAL A 72 4.63 7.04 6.38
N GLY A 73 5.39 5.94 6.35
CA GLY A 73 5.78 5.20 7.56
C GLY A 73 4.70 4.27 8.12
N CYS A 74 3.64 4.00 7.37
CA CYS A 74 2.65 2.98 7.73
C CYS A 74 1.99 2.38 6.49
N VAL A 75 1.41 1.19 6.63
CA VAL A 75 0.69 0.48 5.57
C VAL A 75 -0.59 -0.16 6.10
N ALA A 76 -1.58 -0.36 5.21
CA ALA A 76 -2.78 -1.11 5.52
C ALA A 76 -2.59 -2.59 5.13
N GLY A 77 -3.14 -3.50 5.93
CA GLY A 77 -3.13 -4.94 5.67
C GLY A 77 -4.42 -5.44 5.01
N ASP A 78 -5.50 -4.67 5.09
CA ASP A 78 -6.82 -4.95 4.51
C ASP A 78 -7.65 -3.67 4.41
N GLU A 79 -8.89 -3.78 3.89
CA GLU A 79 -9.82 -2.65 3.76
C GLU A 79 -10.19 -2.07 5.14
N GLU A 80 -10.41 -2.94 6.12
CA GLU A 80 -10.83 -2.58 7.48
C GLU A 80 -9.76 -1.84 8.27
N SER A 81 -8.48 -1.98 7.91
CA SER A 81 -7.36 -1.26 8.52
C SER A 81 -7.61 0.24 8.59
N TYR A 82 -8.19 0.83 7.54
CA TYR A 82 -8.48 2.27 7.48
C TYR A 82 -9.53 2.73 8.49
N GLU A 83 -10.48 1.86 8.87
CA GLU A 83 -11.50 2.20 9.87
C GLU A 83 -11.05 1.83 11.28
N VAL A 84 -10.46 0.64 11.47
CA VAL A 84 -10.02 0.16 12.79
C VAL A 84 -8.91 1.05 13.37
N PHE A 85 -8.01 1.56 12.53
CA PHE A 85 -6.88 2.39 12.94
C PHE A 85 -7.03 3.86 12.50
N LYS A 86 -8.25 4.34 12.26
CA LYS A 86 -8.53 5.70 11.75
C LYS A 86 -7.94 6.82 12.61
N ASP A 87 -7.89 6.65 13.94
CA ASP A 87 -7.32 7.67 14.84
C ASP A 87 -5.82 7.92 14.57
N LEU A 88 -5.13 6.96 13.96
CA LEU A 88 -3.77 7.12 13.44
C LEU A 88 -3.77 7.50 11.96
N LEU A 89 -4.56 6.82 11.14
CA LEU A 89 -4.49 6.94 9.68
C LEU A 89 -5.11 8.23 9.13
N ASP A 90 -6.19 8.74 9.74
CA ASP A 90 -6.85 9.98 9.30
C ASP A 90 -5.93 11.21 9.41
N PRO A 91 -5.23 11.46 10.55
CA PRO A 91 -4.25 12.55 10.62
C PRO A 91 -3.08 12.38 9.65
N ILE A 92 -2.62 11.14 9.42
CA ILE A 92 -1.55 10.85 8.44
C ILE A 92 -2.01 11.19 7.02
N ILE A 93 -3.23 10.78 6.64
CA ILE A 93 -3.83 11.07 5.33
C ILE A 93 -3.97 12.59 5.16
N SER A 94 -4.49 13.29 6.17
CA SER A 94 -4.60 14.75 6.14
C SER A 94 -3.25 15.41 5.93
N ASP A 95 -2.21 15.06 6.69
CA ASP A 95 -0.87 15.64 6.54
C ASP A 95 -0.27 15.32 5.16
N ARG A 96 -0.38 14.08 4.70
CA ARG A 96 0.18 13.63 3.41
C ARG A 96 -0.53 14.24 2.20
N HIS A 97 -1.84 14.48 2.30
CA HIS A 97 -2.70 14.96 1.21
C HIS A 97 -3.13 16.42 1.37
N GLY A 98 -2.34 17.24 2.07
CA GLY A 98 -2.50 18.69 2.06
C GLY A 98 -3.75 19.20 2.79
N GLY A 99 -4.12 18.55 3.89
CA GLY A 99 -5.26 18.92 4.73
C GLY A 99 -6.57 18.21 4.38
N TYR A 100 -6.51 17.10 3.64
CA TYR A 100 -7.69 16.30 3.30
C TYR A 100 -8.35 15.72 4.56
N LYS A 101 -9.56 16.17 4.87
CA LYS A 101 -10.24 15.89 6.15
C LYS A 101 -11.02 14.56 6.07
N PRO A 102 -11.29 13.92 7.22
CA PRO A 102 -12.16 12.73 7.27
C PRO A 102 -13.57 12.95 6.72
N THR A 103 -14.04 14.20 6.71
CA THR A 103 -15.35 14.59 6.18
C THR A 103 -15.34 14.87 4.68
N ASP A 104 -14.16 15.00 4.07
CA ASP A 104 -14.03 15.30 2.66
C ASP A 104 -14.34 14.05 1.83
N LYS A 105 -14.91 14.25 0.64
CA LYS A 105 -15.31 13.16 -0.26
C LYS A 105 -14.44 13.13 -1.50
N HIS A 106 -13.89 11.96 -1.80
CA HIS A 106 -13.09 11.75 -2.99
C HIS A 106 -14.02 11.68 -4.20
N ALA A 107 -13.78 12.55 -5.19
CA ALA A 107 -14.46 12.49 -6.47
C ALA A 107 -13.61 11.68 -7.46
N THR A 108 -14.26 10.76 -8.17
CA THR A 108 -13.62 9.98 -9.25
C THR A 108 -14.25 10.38 -10.57
N ASP A 109 -13.41 10.82 -11.51
CA ASP A 109 -13.77 11.04 -12.90
C ASP A 109 -12.78 10.29 -13.78
N LEU A 110 -13.28 9.25 -14.45
CA LEU A 110 -12.51 8.45 -15.42
C LEU A 110 -12.96 8.74 -16.86
N ASN A 111 -13.74 9.81 -17.08
CA ASN A 111 -14.05 10.27 -18.42
C ASN A 111 -12.86 11.05 -18.98
N PHE A 112 -12.05 10.39 -19.82
CA PHE A 112 -10.88 11.01 -20.42
C PHE A 112 -11.21 12.17 -21.35
N GLU A 113 -12.44 12.25 -21.87
CA GLU A 113 -12.90 13.36 -22.73
C GLU A 113 -12.99 14.71 -21.99
N ASN A 114 -13.04 14.69 -20.66
CA ASN A 114 -13.02 15.90 -19.85
C ASN A 114 -11.62 16.55 -19.81
N LEU A 115 -10.57 15.84 -20.26
CA LEU A 115 -9.22 16.40 -20.37
C LEU A 115 -9.16 17.44 -21.50
N LYS A 116 -8.58 18.61 -21.22
CA LYS A 116 -8.40 19.69 -22.19
C LYS A 116 -6.92 19.86 -22.53
N GLY A 117 -6.57 19.65 -23.80
CA GLY A 117 -5.19 19.66 -24.28
C GLY A 117 -4.38 18.44 -23.82
N GLY A 118 -3.05 18.56 -23.85
CA GLY A 118 -2.13 17.47 -23.47
C GLY A 118 -1.83 16.50 -24.61
N ASP A 119 -2.43 16.72 -25.78
CA ASP A 119 -2.22 16.00 -27.03
C ASP A 119 -1.03 16.55 -27.84
N ASP A 120 -0.46 17.69 -27.44
CA ASP A 120 0.57 18.44 -28.18
C ASP A 120 1.79 18.84 -27.31
N LEU A 121 2.07 18.10 -26.24
CA LEU A 121 3.25 18.32 -25.41
C LEU A 121 4.53 18.31 -26.26
N ASP A 122 5.38 19.34 -26.13
CA ASP A 122 6.56 19.51 -26.99
C ASP A 122 7.50 18.29 -26.90
N PRO A 123 7.66 17.52 -28.00
CA PRO A 123 8.46 16.30 -27.99
C PRO A 123 9.97 16.56 -27.87
N ASN A 124 10.43 17.81 -28.02
CA ASN A 124 11.83 18.18 -27.72
C ASN A 124 12.13 18.12 -26.21
N TYR A 125 11.10 18.15 -25.37
CA TYR A 125 11.23 18.13 -23.91
C TYR A 125 10.62 16.88 -23.28
N VAL A 126 9.46 16.44 -23.78
CA VAL A 126 8.73 15.28 -23.23
C VAL A 126 9.10 14.02 -24.00
N LEU A 127 10.00 13.21 -23.44
CA LEU A 127 10.47 11.97 -24.06
C LEU A 127 9.42 10.85 -24.05
N SER A 128 8.61 10.76 -22.99
CA SER A 128 7.53 9.79 -22.87
C SER A 128 6.48 10.28 -21.88
N SER A 129 5.24 9.82 -22.07
CA SER A 129 4.11 10.11 -21.18
C SER A 129 3.51 8.79 -20.69
N ARG A 130 3.20 8.71 -19.39
CA ARG A 130 2.64 7.51 -18.77
C ARG A 130 1.66 7.86 -17.67
N VAL A 131 0.53 7.15 -17.65
CA VAL A 131 -0.44 7.17 -16.55
C VAL A 131 -0.46 5.80 -15.87
N ARG A 132 -0.43 5.77 -14.53
CA ARG A 132 -0.48 4.54 -13.73
C ARG A 132 -1.43 4.71 -12.56
N THR A 133 -2.16 3.65 -12.21
CA THR A 133 -2.96 3.58 -11.00
C THR A 133 -2.90 2.17 -10.40
N GLY A 134 -3.32 2.00 -9.15
CA GLY A 134 -3.43 0.71 -8.46
C GLY A 134 -4.87 0.39 -8.10
N ARG A 135 -5.21 -0.90 -8.01
CA ARG A 135 -6.52 -1.38 -7.56
C ARG A 135 -6.32 -2.56 -6.62
N SER A 136 -7.19 -2.66 -5.63
CA SER A 136 -7.29 -3.81 -4.72
C SER A 136 -8.61 -4.54 -4.98
N ILE A 137 -8.61 -5.86 -4.85
CA ILE A 137 -9.83 -6.67 -5.01
C ILE A 137 -10.48 -6.82 -3.63
N LYS A 138 -11.73 -6.37 -3.51
CA LYS A 138 -12.50 -6.45 -2.25
C LYS A 138 -12.60 -7.90 -1.75
N GLY A 139 -12.47 -8.08 -0.44
CA GLY A 139 -12.52 -9.40 0.21
C GLY A 139 -11.18 -10.14 0.26
N TYR A 140 -10.10 -9.53 -0.23
CA TYR A 140 -8.74 -10.03 -0.06
C TYR A 140 -7.91 -9.03 0.74
N THR A 141 -7.02 -9.55 1.58
CA THR A 141 -6.00 -8.75 2.27
C THR A 141 -4.99 -8.15 1.28
N LEU A 142 -4.35 -7.06 1.70
CA LEU A 142 -3.35 -6.31 0.95
C LEU A 142 -1.97 -6.99 1.01
N PRO A 143 -1.03 -6.63 0.12
CA PRO A 143 0.29 -7.26 0.05
C PRO A 143 1.08 -7.39 1.36
N PRO A 144 1.00 -6.45 2.33
CA PRO A 144 1.69 -6.61 3.62
C PRO A 144 1.22 -7.82 4.43
N HIS A 145 -0.02 -8.27 4.24
CA HIS A 145 -0.65 -9.30 5.09
C HIS A 145 -1.11 -10.54 4.33
N ASN A 146 -1.19 -10.48 2.99
CA ASN A 146 -1.84 -11.55 2.25
C ASN A 146 -1.13 -12.90 2.36
N SER A 147 -1.93 -13.92 2.62
CA SER A 147 -1.47 -15.28 2.63
C SER A 147 -1.05 -15.71 1.21
N ARG A 148 -0.23 -16.77 1.12
CA ARG A 148 0.09 -17.40 -0.17
C ARG A 148 -1.17 -17.82 -0.95
N GLY A 149 -2.24 -18.20 -0.25
CA GLY A 149 -3.51 -18.60 -0.84
C GLY A 149 -4.24 -17.42 -1.49
N GLU A 150 -4.43 -16.33 -0.74
CA GLU A 150 -5.07 -15.10 -1.24
C GLU A 150 -4.30 -14.51 -2.41
N ARG A 151 -2.96 -14.45 -2.34
CA ARG A 151 -2.13 -13.96 -3.43
C ARG A 151 -2.32 -14.74 -4.73
N ARG A 152 -2.40 -16.08 -4.65
CA ARG A 152 -2.67 -16.95 -5.80
C ARG A 152 -4.10 -16.81 -6.33
N ALA A 153 -5.06 -16.55 -5.44
CA ALA A 153 -6.44 -16.31 -5.84
C ALA A 153 -6.57 -14.99 -6.62
N ILE A 154 -5.94 -13.91 -6.13
CA ILE A 154 -5.85 -12.62 -6.85
C ILE A 154 -5.15 -12.80 -8.20
N GLU A 155 -4.02 -13.50 -8.25
CA GLU A 155 -3.29 -13.80 -9.50
C GLU A 155 -4.22 -14.49 -10.51
N LYS A 156 -4.90 -15.56 -10.10
CA LYS A 156 -5.82 -16.31 -10.97
C LYS A 156 -6.94 -15.42 -11.53
N LEU A 157 -7.64 -14.68 -10.65
CA LEU A 157 -8.74 -13.80 -11.04
C LEU A 157 -8.27 -12.69 -11.99
N SER A 158 -7.12 -12.09 -11.70
CA SER A 158 -6.56 -11.00 -12.51
C SER A 158 -6.15 -11.50 -13.90
N VAL A 159 -5.51 -12.66 -13.98
CA VAL A 159 -5.11 -13.26 -15.27
C VAL A 159 -6.33 -13.63 -16.10
N GLU A 160 -7.35 -14.24 -15.50
CA GLU A 160 -8.61 -14.58 -16.18
C GLU A 160 -9.27 -13.33 -16.78
N ALA A 161 -9.39 -12.25 -16.01
CA ALA A 161 -9.94 -10.99 -16.49
C ALA A 161 -9.08 -10.35 -17.60
N LEU A 162 -7.76 -10.23 -17.40
CA LEU A 162 -6.87 -9.57 -18.36
C LEU A 162 -6.72 -10.35 -19.67
N THR A 163 -6.79 -11.68 -19.64
CA THR A 163 -6.73 -12.52 -20.84
C THR A 163 -8.03 -12.49 -21.67
N SER A 164 -9.13 -12.01 -21.08
CA SER A 164 -10.39 -11.79 -21.80
C SER A 164 -10.40 -10.51 -22.65
N LEU A 165 -9.43 -9.61 -22.44
CA LEU A 165 -9.32 -8.37 -23.22
C LEU A 165 -8.94 -8.66 -24.67
N ASP A 166 -9.58 -7.93 -25.57
CA ASP A 166 -9.40 -8.02 -27.02
C ASP A 166 -9.03 -6.64 -27.64
N GLY A 167 -9.00 -6.57 -28.97
CA GLY A 167 -8.64 -5.35 -29.69
C GLY A 167 -7.23 -4.85 -29.35
N GLU A 168 -7.11 -3.53 -29.12
CA GLU A 168 -5.84 -2.88 -28.76
C GLU A 168 -5.32 -3.26 -27.36
N PHE A 169 -6.18 -3.81 -26.49
CA PHE A 169 -5.83 -4.21 -25.14
C PHE A 169 -5.49 -5.71 -25.02
N LYS A 170 -5.54 -6.45 -26.13
CA LYS A 170 -5.17 -7.86 -26.14
C LYS A 170 -3.72 -8.03 -25.71
N GLY A 171 -3.50 -8.82 -24.66
CA GLY A 171 -2.19 -8.98 -24.04
C GLY A 171 -1.81 -10.43 -23.75
N ARG A 172 -0.67 -10.57 -23.06
CA ARG A 172 -0.16 -11.84 -22.57
C ARG A 172 0.32 -11.68 -21.12
N TYR A 173 0.07 -12.71 -20.32
CA TYR A 173 0.59 -12.79 -18.96
C TYR A 173 1.94 -13.52 -18.92
N TYR A 174 2.89 -12.98 -18.15
CA TYR A 174 4.24 -13.53 -17.96
C TYR A 174 4.46 -13.81 -16.45
N PRO A 175 4.28 -15.06 -15.98
CA PRO A 175 4.52 -15.39 -14.58
C PRO A 175 6.02 -15.34 -14.26
N LEU A 176 6.40 -14.56 -13.24
CA LEU A 176 7.82 -14.41 -12.83
C LEU A 176 8.52 -15.76 -12.58
N LYS A 177 7.82 -16.72 -11.97
CA LYS A 177 8.39 -18.04 -11.61
C LYS A 177 8.85 -18.88 -12.82
N SER A 178 8.35 -18.55 -14.00
CA SER A 178 8.59 -19.28 -15.25
C SER A 178 9.02 -18.35 -16.38
N MET A 179 9.42 -17.12 -16.04
CA MET A 179 9.94 -16.15 -16.99
C MET A 179 11.33 -16.62 -17.43
N THR A 180 11.56 -16.64 -18.73
CA THR A 180 12.90 -16.93 -19.29
C THR A 180 13.80 -15.70 -19.19
N ASP A 181 15.13 -15.90 -19.18
CA ASP A 181 16.09 -14.78 -19.17
C ASP A 181 15.85 -13.82 -20.35
N ALA A 182 15.52 -14.35 -21.53
CA ALA A 182 15.20 -13.54 -22.70
C ALA A 182 13.92 -12.71 -22.54
N GLU A 183 12.86 -13.27 -21.95
CA GLU A 183 11.64 -12.52 -21.63
C GLU A 183 11.92 -11.46 -20.55
N GLN A 184 12.75 -11.79 -19.56
CA GLN A 184 13.13 -10.88 -18.50
C GLN A 184 13.92 -9.67 -19.05
N ASP A 185 14.96 -9.93 -19.86
CA ASP A 185 15.77 -8.90 -20.50
C ASP A 185 14.93 -7.99 -21.39
N GLN A 186 14.02 -8.58 -22.17
CA GLN A 186 13.09 -7.81 -23.01
C GLN A 186 12.22 -6.88 -22.15
N LEU A 187 11.59 -7.37 -21.09
CA LEU A 187 10.72 -6.56 -20.23
C LEU A 187 11.49 -5.48 -19.44
N ILE A 188 12.77 -5.70 -19.14
CA ILE A 188 13.65 -4.68 -18.56
C ILE A 188 13.91 -3.57 -19.59
N ASN A 189 14.29 -3.93 -20.81
CA ASN A 189 14.57 -2.98 -21.89
C ASN A 189 13.34 -2.16 -22.28
N ASP A 190 12.15 -2.77 -22.22
CA ASP A 190 10.87 -2.10 -22.49
C ASP A 190 10.37 -1.25 -21.31
N HIS A 191 11.10 -1.20 -20.19
CA HIS A 191 10.69 -0.54 -18.95
C HIS A 191 9.36 -1.05 -18.37
N PHE A 192 9.08 -2.35 -18.55
CA PHE A 192 7.84 -3.01 -18.12
C PHE A 192 8.01 -3.90 -16.89
N LEU A 193 9.20 -4.44 -16.65
CA LEU A 193 9.46 -5.25 -15.46
C LEU A 193 9.58 -4.36 -14.21
N PHE A 194 9.09 -4.85 -13.08
CA PHE A 194 9.25 -4.19 -11.78
C PHE A 194 10.47 -4.74 -11.05
N ASP A 195 11.13 -3.89 -10.29
CA ASP A 195 12.26 -4.29 -9.46
C ASP A 195 11.82 -5.23 -8.34
N LYS A 196 12.70 -6.16 -7.96
CA LYS A 196 12.50 -6.92 -6.74
C LYS A 196 12.47 -5.92 -5.56
N PRO A 197 11.45 -5.96 -4.69
CA PRO A 197 11.43 -5.12 -3.51
C PRO A 197 12.70 -5.34 -2.70
N VAL A 198 13.43 -4.26 -2.42
CA VAL A 198 14.60 -4.22 -1.52
C VAL A 198 14.15 -4.12 -0.06
#